data_AF-A0AAC9I9E9-F1
#
_entry.id   AF-A0AAC9I9E9-F1
#
_cell.length_a   1.000
_cell.length_b   1.000
_cell.length_c   1.000
_cell.angle_alpha   90.00
_cell.angle_beta   90.00
_cell.angle_gamma   90.00
#
_symmetry.space_group_name_H-M   'P 1'
#
loop_
_entity.id
_entity.type
_entity.pdbx_description
1 polymer ?
#
loop_
_entity_poly.entity_id
_entity_poly.type
_entity_poly.pdbx_seq_one_letter_code
_entity_poly.pdbx_strand_id
1 'polypeptide(L)' 'MRDRLCSKVACAREAMSTLTYDYGDQMAALGPLGPVGDPHAHDLCAIHADRLSVPQGWVVVRHETLRA' A
#
# COMPACT_ATOMS: atom_id res chain seq x y z
N MET A 1 -18.23 -9.17 -3.85
CA MET A 1 -17.16 -8.15 -3.78
C MET A 1 -15.93 -8.80 -4.39
N ARG A 2 -15.19 -8.14 -5.29
CA ARG A 2 -13.89 -8.68 -5.70
C ARG A 2 -12.96 -8.41 -4.53
N ASP A 3 -12.68 -9.44 -3.74
CA ASP A 3 -11.69 -9.35 -2.67
C ASP A 3 -10.36 -9.00 -3.32
N ARG A 4 -9.93 -7.75 -3.15
CA ARG A 4 -8.62 -7.30 -3.61
C ARG A 4 -7.60 -8.04 -2.75
N LEU A 5 -6.77 -8.85 -3.37
CA LEU A 5 -5.74 -9.59 -2.66
C LEU A 5 -4.47 -8.76 -2.58
N CYS A 6 -3.69 -9.02 -1.54
CA CYS A 6 -2.39 -8.39 -1.37
C CYS A 6 -1.47 -8.67 -2.58
N SER A 7 -0.84 -7.63 -3.12
CA SER A 7 0.10 -7.70 -4.24
C SER A 7 1.42 -8.40 -3.90
N LYS A 8 1.70 -8.70 -2.63
CA LYS A 8 2.89 -9.48 -2.27
C LYS A 8 2.78 -10.91 -2.78
N VAL A 9 3.83 -11.38 -3.44
CA VAL A 9 3.96 -12.75 -3.93
C VAL A 9 3.67 -13.74 -2.81
N ALA A 10 2.86 -14.76 -3.12
CA ALA A 10 2.39 -15.79 -2.20
C ALA A 10 1.51 -15.31 -1.03
N CYS A 11 1.07 -14.04 -1.02
CA CYS A 11 0.08 -13.55 -0.07
C CYS A 11 -1.33 -13.63 -0.69
N ALA A 12 -2.24 -14.34 -0.02
CA ALA A 12 -3.65 -14.42 -0.40
C ALA A 12 -4.58 -13.69 0.59
N ARG A 13 -4.02 -12.77 1.40
CA ARG A 13 -4.81 -11.99 2.37
C ARG A 13 -5.53 -10.86 1.66
N GLU A 14 -6.70 -10.48 2.17
CA GLU A 14 -7.40 -9.27 1.76
C GLU A 14 -6.53 -8.04 1.95
N ALA A 15 -6.51 -7.21 0.90
CA ALA A 15 -5.89 -5.91 0.93
C ALA A 15 -6.78 -4.92 1.68
N MET A 16 -6.14 -4.08 2.47
CA MET A 16 -6.81 -3.03 3.26
C MET A 16 -6.23 -1.64 2.99
N SER A 17 -5.08 -1.59 2.33
CA SER A 17 -4.38 -0.36 2.01
C SER A 17 -3.80 -0.42 0.61
N THR A 18 -3.62 0.73 -0.01
CA THR A 18 -2.90 0.86 -1.28
C THR A 18 -1.62 1.67 -1.04
N LEU A 19 -0.51 1.16 -1.57
CA LEU A 19 0.80 1.78 -1.58
C LEU A 19 1.09 2.31 -2.98
N THR A 20 1.52 3.56 -3.08
CA THR A 20 2.06 4.18 -4.30
C THR A 20 3.45 4.73 -4.03
N TYR A 21 4.26 4.79 -5.09
CA TYR A 21 5.60 5.37 -5.04
C TYR A 21 5.67 6.60 -5.92
N ASP A 22 6.23 7.68 -5.37
CA ASP A 22 6.74 8.81 -6.13
C ASP A 22 8.27 8.70 -6.14
N TYR A 23 8.81 8.30 -7.28
CA TYR A 23 10.25 8.17 -7.45
C TYR A 23 10.97 9.52 -7.57
N GLY A 24 10.28 10.57 -8.00
CA GLY A 24 10.86 11.91 -8.16
C GLY A 24 11.12 12.55 -6.82
N ASP A 25 10.13 12.49 -5.92
CA ASP A 25 10.22 13.00 -4.55
C ASP A 25 10.80 12.00 -3.54
N GLN A 26 11.19 10.80 -3.99
CA GLN A 26 11.66 9.70 -3.13
C GLN A 26 10.65 9.43 -2.00
N MET A 27 9.38 9.29 -2.36
CA MET A 27 8.28 9.17 -1.42
C MET A 27 7.48 7.90 -1.66
N ALA A 28 7.01 7.29 -0.58
CA ALA A 28 6.03 6.22 -0.60
C ALA A 28 4.79 6.64 0.18
N ALA A 29 3.63 6.63 -0.46
CA ALA A 29 2.35 6.94 0.17
C ALA A 29 1.57 5.65 0.39
N LEU A 30 1.18 5.40 1.64
CA LEU A 30 0.34 4.28 2.04
C LEU A 30 -0.98 4.82 2.58
N GLY A 31 -2.10 4.44 1.99
CA GLY A 31 -3.42 4.94 2.38
C GLY A 31 -4.53 3.90 2.27
N PRO A 32 -5.80 4.30 2.45
CA PRO A 32 -6.95 3.44 2.18
C PRO A 32 -6.93 2.90 0.75
N LEU A 33 -7.72 1.86 0.48
CA LEU A 33 -7.83 1.27 -0.86
C LEU A 33 -8.17 2.35 -1.90
N GLY A 34 -7.23 2.58 -2.82
CA GLY A 34 -7.37 3.54 -3.90
C GLY A 34 -8.25 3.01 -5.03
N PRO A 35 -8.36 3.73 -6.16
CA PRO A 35 -9.07 3.26 -7.34
C PRO A 35 -8.54 1.91 -7.85
N VAL A 36 -9.41 1.11 -8.45
CA VAL A 36 -9.05 -0.19 -9.01
C VAL A 36 -8.37 -0.01 -10.37
N GLY A 37 -7.32 -0.80 -10.62
CA GLY A 37 -6.67 -0.87 -11.93
C GLY A 37 -5.56 0.14 -12.16
N ASP A 38 -5.11 0.85 -11.11
CA ASP A 38 -3.91 1.66 -11.19
C ASP A 38 -2.66 0.75 -11.24
N PRO A 39 -1.84 0.81 -12.30
CA PRO A 39 -0.67 -0.06 -12.45
C PRO A 39 0.52 0.33 -11.56
N HIS A 40 0.51 1.55 -11.01
CA HIS A 40 1.54 2.06 -10.10
C HIS A 40 1.15 1.88 -8.62
N ALA A 41 0.01 1.26 -8.37
CA ALA A 41 -0.52 0.98 -7.05
C ALA A 41 -0.29 -0.48 -6.65
N HIS A 42 0.06 -0.67 -5.38
CA HIS A 42 0.22 -1.97 -4.76
C HIS A 42 -0.72 -2.12 -3.58
N ASP A 43 -1.61 -3.10 -3.66
CA ASP A 43 -2.57 -3.36 -2.59
C ASP A 43 -1.93 -4.24 -1.52
N LEU A 44 -1.96 -3.80 -0.26
CA LEU A 44 -1.32 -4.46 0.86
C LEU A 44 -2.35 -4.85 1.92
N CYS A 45 -2.21 -6.05 2.47
CA CYS A 45 -2.91 -6.45 3.70
C CYS A 45 -2.27 -5.75 4.92
N ALA A 46 -2.95 -5.72 6.07
CA ALA A 46 -2.43 -5.07 7.29
C ALA A 46 -0.99 -5.46 7.61
N ILE A 47 -0.67 -6.75 7.49
CA ILE A 47 0.66 -7.26 7.87
C ILE A 47 1.73 -6.70 6.93
N HIS A 48 1.47 -6.63 5.63
CA HIS A 48 2.46 -6.11 4.67
C HIS A 48 2.49 -4.59 4.64
N ALA A 49 1.38 -3.93 4.96
CA ALA A 49 1.33 -2.49 5.18
C ALA A 49 2.15 -2.08 6.42
N ASP A 50 2.04 -2.82 7.51
CA ASP A 50 2.79 -2.59 8.75
C ASP A 50 4.29 -2.83 8.57
N ARG A 51 4.65 -3.97 7.96
CA ARG A 51 6.04 -4.40 7.69
C ARG A 51 6.67 -3.76 6.45
N LEU A 52 6.00 -2.78 5.84
CA LEU A 52 6.54 -2.10 4.67
C LEU A 52 7.81 -1.34 5.04
N SER A 53 8.87 -1.59 4.28
CA SER A 53 10.10 -0.80 4.30
C SER A 53 10.33 -0.16 2.95
N VAL A 54 10.91 1.03 2.96
CA VAL A 54 11.29 1.80 1.77
C VAL A 54 12.81 1.95 1.70
N PRO A 55 13.39 2.31 0.54
CA PRO A 55 14.81 2.58 0.44
C PRO A 55 15.26 3.69 1.41
N GLN A 56 16.53 3.68 1.79
CA GLN A 56 17.09 4.71 2.67
C GLN A 56 16.94 6.11 2.04
N GLY A 57 16.54 7.08 2.85
CA GLY A 57 16.34 8.48 2.42
C GLY A 57 14.94 8.75 1.89
N TRP A 58 14.08 7.74 1.76
CA TRP A 58 12.72 7.92 1.30
C TRP A 58 11.78 8.37 2.42
N VAL A 59 10.83 9.22 2.07
CA VAL A 59 9.75 9.67 2.96
C VAL A 59 8.58 8.70 2.87
N VAL A 60 8.07 8.22 4.02
CA VAL A 60 6.86 7.40 4.07
C VAL A 60 5.71 8.23 4.63
N VAL A 61 4.68 8.43 3.82
CA VAL A 61 3.43 9.07 4.24
C VAL A 61 2.40 7.98 4.49
N ARG A 62 1.95 7.84 5.74
CA ARG A 62 0.90 6.88 6.11
C ARG A 62 -0.39 7.64 6.40
N HIS A 63 -1.36 7.53 5.49
CA HIS A 63 -2.73 7.97 5.73
C HIS A 63 -3.47 6.89 6.51
N GLU A 64 -3.36 6.93 7.83
CA GLU A 64 -4.20 6.09 8.68
C GLU A 64 -5.66 6.43 8.41
N THR A 65 -6.42 5.43 7.96
CA THR A 65 -7.87 5.56 7.95
C THR A 65 -8.28 5.47 9.41
N LEU A 66 -8.74 6.58 10.00
CA LEU A 66 -9.40 6.59 11.31
C LEU A 66 -10.45 5.48 11.29
N ARG A 67 -10.13 4.37 11.97
CA ARG A 67 -11.03 3.24 12.13
C ARG A 67 -11.98 3.62 13.28
N ALA A 68 -13.12 4.21 12.93
CA ALA A 68 -14.23 4.44 13.86
C ALA A 68 -14.84 3.11 14.33
#